data_AF-A0A945DXY5-F1
#
_entry.id   AF-A0A945DXY5-F1
#
_cell.length_a   1.000
_cell.length_b   1.000
_cell.length_c   1.000
_cell.angle_alpha   90.00
_cell.angle_beta   90.00
_cell.angle_gamma   90.00
#
_symmetry.space_group_name_H-M   'P 1'
#
loop_
_entity.id
_entity.type
_entity.pdbx_description
1 polymer ?
#
loop_
_entity_poly.entity_id
_entity_poly.type
_entity_poly.pdbx_seq_one_letter_code
_entity_poly.pdbx_strand_id
1 'polypeptide(L)'
;MVRGLDALTNLTEARLPTEGLGRFLLACHNTLPTTAESRAAAPSIEVLENWLHESFAGLIPRSPDKESVAALLGLGPGLTPSGDDFLGGMLIALHVCGEIIVQKQLYIPIAALLETTGPVSRAHLQAAAIGEGSEALHRVFYALLKADMVKLASEVDAIDRIGHTSGWDTLAGIATVLRAITSEV
;
A
#
# COMPACT_ATOMS: atom_id res chain seq x y z
N MET A 1 7.61 -11.46 -9.68
CA MET A 1 6.89 -10.95 -8.49
C MET A 1 7.54 -11.41 -7.19
N VAL A 2 7.52 -12.70 -6.81
CA VAL A 2 8.14 -13.19 -5.55
C VAL A 2 9.58 -12.71 -5.36
N ARG A 3 10.48 -13.00 -6.32
CA ARG A 3 11.88 -12.52 -6.28
C ARG A 3 12.02 -10.99 -6.15
N GLY A 4 11.08 -10.24 -6.70
CA GLY A 4 11.06 -8.78 -6.61
C GLY A 4 10.59 -8.28 -5.25
N LEU A 5 9.63 -8.97 -4.61
CA LEU A 5 9.22 -8.69 -3.23
C LEU A 5 10.34 -9.01 -2.23
N ASP A 6 11.04 -10.14 -2.42
CA ASP A 6 12.21 -10.49 -1.60
C ASP A 6 13.30 -9.43 -1.75
N ALA A 7 13.54 -8.97 -2.98
CA ALA A 7 14.47 -7.89 -3.28
C ALA A 7 14.09 -6.58 -2.60
N LEU A 8 12.82 -6.17 -2.72
CA LEU A 8 12.31 -4.97 -2.10
C LEU A 8 12.48 -5.06 -0.57
N THR A 9 12.09 -6.19 0.04
CA THR A 9 12.23 -6.46 1.48
C THR A 9 13.68 -6.26 1.94
N ASN A 10 14.63 -6.90 1.25
CA ASN A 10 16.06 -6.80 1.60
C ASN A 10 16.62 -5.38 1.44
N LEU A 11 16.19 -4.65 0.40
CA LEU A 11 16.65 -3.29 0.15
C LEU A 11 16.10 -2.28 1.16
N THR A 12 14.95 -2.58 1.75
CA THR A 12 14.17 -1.63 2.55
C THR A 12 14.32 -1.84 4.05
N GLU A 13 14.62 -3.06 4.51
CA GLU A 13 14.69 -3.42 5.94
C GLU A 13 15.55 -2.45 6.76
N ALA A 14 16.73 -2.06 6.25
CA ALA A 14 17.65 -1.15 6.94
C ALA A 14 17.31 0.35 6.78
N ARG A 15 16.27 0.68 5.99
CA ARG A 15 15.93 2.05 5.57
C ARG A 15 14.53 2.49 5.99
N LEU A 16 13.76 1.57 6.60
CA LEU A 16 12.39 1.87 7.00
C LEU A 16 12.35 3.09 7.92
N PRO A 17 11.45 4.05 7.65
CA PRO A 17 11.27 5.20 8.52
C PRO A 17 10.79 4.74 9.90
N THR A 18 11.15 5.50 10.93
CA THR A 18 10.70 5.29 12.31
C THR A 18 9.27 5.79 12.56
N GLU A 19 8.57 6.24 11.52
CA GLU A 19 7.24 6.83 11.52
C GLU A 19 6.38 6.20 10.42
N GLY A 20 5.06 6.34 10.51
CA GLY A 20 4.13 5.85 9.49
C GLY A 20 3.90 4.33 9.52
N LEU A 21 3.62 3.79 8.34
CA LEU A 21 3.19 2.42 8.04
C LEU A 21 4.22 1.62 7.22
N GLY A 22 5.38 2.20 6.88
CA GLY A 22 6.46 1.54 6.14
C GLY A 22 6.85 0.15 6.67
N ARG A 23 6.69 -0.12 7.98
CA ARG A 23 6.92 -1.46 8.56
C ARG A 23 6.12 -2.58 7.91
N PHE A 24 4.91 -2.30 7.41
CA PHE A 24 4.05 -3.28 6.75
C PHE A 24 4.57 -3.67 5.36
N LEU A 25 5.66 -3.05 4.89
CA LEU A 25 6.38 -3.52 3.73
C LEU A 25 7.00 -4.92 3.97
N LEU A 26 7.39 -5.26 5.20
CA LEU A 26 7.98 -6.57 5.52
C LEU A 26 6.92 -7.55 6.03
N ALA A 27 6.98 -8.80 5.56
CA ALA A 27 6.09 -9.87 6.05
C ALA A 27 6.27 -10.16 7.55
N CYS A 28 7.48 -9.98 8.08
CA CYS A 28 7.81 -10.13 9.49
C CYS A 28 7.62 -8.82 10.29
N HIS A 29 6.75 -7.90 9.84
CA HIS A 29 6.58 -6.59 10.49
C HIS A 29 6.41 -6.66 12.01
N ASN A 30 5.84 -7.74 12.57
CA ASN A 30 5.68 -7.97 14.01
C ASN A 30 7.00 -7.90 14.83
N THR A 31 8.16 -8.09 14.21
CA THR A 31 9.46 -7.98 14.88
C THR A 31 10.02 -6.55 14.89
N LEU A 32 9.39 -5.62 14.17
CA LEU A 32 9.82 -4.22 14.07
C LEU A 32 9.19 -3.34 15.16
N PRO A 33 9.86 -2.23 15.57
CA PRO A 33 9.28 -1.23 16.46
C PRO A 33 7.97 -0.63 15.92
N THR A 34 6.98 -0.46 16.80
CA THR A 34 5.67 0.14 16.45
C THR A 34 5.66 1.64 16.69
N THR A 35 5.07 2.37 15.75
CA THR A 35 4.73 3.79 15.84
C THR A 35 3.31 3.96 16.38
N ALA A 36 2.86 5.19 16.63
CA ALA A 36 1.46 5.42 17.01
C ALA A 36 0.52 5.07 15.85
N GLU A 37 0.90 5.50 14.64
CA GLU A 37 0.19 5.28 13.38
C GLU A 37 0.08 3.79 13.08
N SER A 38 1.20 3.06 13.08
CA SER A 38 1.19 1.63 12.74
C SER A 38 0.50 0.77 13.77
N ARG A 39 0.51 1.16 15.06
CA ARG A 39 -0.27 0.47 16.09
C ARG A 39 -1.77 0.69 15.89
N ALA A 40 -2.17 1.90 15.53
CA ALA A 40 -3.57 2.22 15.24
C ALA A 40 -4.06 1.55 13.94
N ALA A 41 -3.19 1.45 12.92
CA ALA A 41 -3.52 0.86 11.63
C ALA A 41 -3.55 -0.66 11.63
N ALA A 42 -2.78 -1.32 12.51
CA ALA A 42 -2.57 -2.77 12.46
C ALA A 42 -3.86 -3.61 12.39
N PRO A 43 -4.90 -3.36 13.22
CA PRO A 43 -6.13 -4.15 13.13
C PRO A 43 -6.84 -3.99 11.79
N SER A 44 -6.89 -2.78 11.25
CA SER A 44 -7.50 -2.52 9.94
C SER A 44 -6.71 -3.14 8.80
N ILE A 45 -5.37 -3.10 8.88
CA ILE A 45 -4.50 -3.72 7.87
C ILE A 45 -4.68 -5.24 7.88
N GLU A 46 -4.76 -5.88 9.05
CA GLU A 46 -5.03 -7.31 9.17
C GLU A 46 -6.38 -7.69 8.53
N VAL A 47 -7.43 -6.88 8.75
CA VAL A 47 -8.73 -7.09 8.09
C VAL A 47 -8.61 -6.96 6.57
N LEU A 48 -7.85 -5.97 6.07
CA LEU A 48 -7.63 -5.80 4.63
C LEU A 48 -6.78 -6.91 4.02
N GLU A 49 -5.81 -7.45 4.74
CA GLU A 49 -5.00 -8.61 4.32
C GLU A 49 -5.85 -9.87 4.18
N ASN A 50 -6.69 -10.15 5.17
CA ASN A 50 -7.65 -11.25 5.11
C ASN A 50 -8.66 -11.06 3.96
N TRP A 51 -9.17 -9.85 3.78
CA TRP A 51 -10.06 -9.51 2.68
C TRP A 51 -9.41 -9.72 1.30
N LEU A 52 -8.13 -9.37 1.13
CA LEU A 52 -7.39 -9.64 -0.11
C LEU A 52 -7.26 -11.14 -0.36
N HIS A 53 -6.91 -11.91 0.67
CA HIS A 53 -6.81 -13.37 0.55
C HIS A 53 -8.15 -14.00 0.15
N GLU A 54 -9.24 -13.63 0.81
CA GLU A 54 -10.59 -14.08 0.43
C GLU A 54 -10.97 -13.67 -0.99
N SER A 55 -10.60 -12.46 -1.40
CA SER A 55 -10.91 -11.92 -2.73
C SER A 55 -10.18 -12.67 -3.86
N PHE A 56 -8.98 -13.18 -3.60
CA PHE A 56 -8.22 -13.92 -4.60
C PHE A 56 -8.52 -15.43 -4.60
N ALA A 57 -8.95 -16.01 -3.47
CA ALA A 57 -9.24 -17.44 -3.29
C ALA A 57 -10.47 -17.97 -4.07
N GLY A 58 -10.88 -17.30 -5.16
CA GLY A 58 -11.98 -17.70 -6.03
C GLY A 58 -13.38 -17.33 -5.52
N LEU A 59 -13.47 -16.54 -4.44
CA LEU A 59 -14.74 -15.96 -4.00
C LEU A 59 -15.10 -14.75 -4.86
N ILE A 60 -16.39 -14.45 -4.98
CA ILE A 60 -16.84 -13.19 -5.61
C ILE A 60 -16.35 -12.05 -4.71
N PRO A 61 -15.45 -11.15 -5.18
CA PRO A 61 -14.91 -10.10 -4.33
C PRO A 61 -16.04 -9.19 -3.84
N ARG A 62 -16.11 -9.02 -2.52
CA ARG A 62 -16.99 -8.05 -1.85
C ARG A 62 -16.17 -6.87 -1.37
N SER A 63 -16.81 -5.77 -0.99
CA SER A 63 -16.10 -4.65 -0.38
C SER A 63 -15.55 -5.07 0.99
N PRO A 64 -14.36 -4.58 1.39
CA PRO A 64 -13.86 -4.80 2.73
C PRO A 64 -14.76 -4.13 3.77
N ASP A 65 -14.57 -4.51 5.03
CA ASP A 65 -15.20 -3.89 6.19
C ASP A 65 -15.02 -2.36 6.16
N LYS A 66 -16.13 -1.63 6.23
CA LYS A 66 -16.14 -0.17 6.03
C LYS A 66 -15.45 0.54 7.19
N GLU A 67 -15.62 0.03 8.42
CA GLU A 67 -15.03 0.55 9.64
C GLU A 67 -13.50 0.45 9.60
N SER A 68 -12.97 -0.65 9.07
CA SER A 68 -11.53 -0.85 8.88
C SER A 68 -10.93 0.15 7.89
N VAL A 69 -11.62 0.41 6.77
CA VAL A 69 -11.23 1.47 5.81
C VAL A 69 -11.33 2.86 6.45
N ALA A 70 -12.41 3.13 7.19
CA ALA A 70 -12.61 4.41 7.88
C ALA A 70 -11.52 4.71 8.91
N ALA A 71 -11.02 3.68 9.61
CA ALA A 71 -9.96 3.83 10.60
C ALA A 71 -8.58 4.12 9.97
N LEU A 72 -8.39 3.83 8.68
CA LEU A 72 -7.17 4.19 7.93
C LEU A 72 -7.28 5.56 7.27
N LEU A 73 -8.48 5.96 6.84
CA LEU A 73 -8.66 7.25 6.18
C LEU A 73 -8.36 8.42 7.11
N GLY A 74 -7.40 9.25 6.71
CA GLY A 74 -6.92 10.37 7.53
C GLY A 74 -5.99 9.96 8.69
N LEU A 75 -5.59 8.70 8.79
CA LEU A 75 -4.72 8.22 9.86
C LEU A 75 -3.26 8.61 9.62
N GLY A 76 -2.74 9.48 10.47
CA GLY A 76 -1.35 9.97 10.43
C GLY A 76 -1.26 11.49 10.21
N PRO A 77 -0.08 12.09 10.39
CA PRO A 77 0.10 13.54 10.22
C PRO A 77 0.19 13.96 8.74
N GLY A 78 0.04 15.26 8.50
CA GLY A 78 0.37 15.89 7.21
C GLY A 78 -0.78 16.01 6.22
N LEU A 79 -0.44 16.34 4.97
CA LEU A 79 -1.39 16.54 3.87
C LEU A 79 -1.82 15.22 3.21
N THR A 80 -0.98 14.20 3.33
CA THR A 80 -1.19 12.82 2.91
C THR A 80 -0.92 11.91 4.12
N PRO A 81 -1.93 11.71 4.98
CA PRO A 81 -1.82 10.81 6.13
C PRO A 81 -1.40 9.40 5.70
N SER A 82 -0.59 8.74 6.53
CA SER A 82 -0.02 7.42 6.24
C SER A 82 -1.05 6.36 5.83
N GLY A 83 -2.23 6.34 6.47
CA GLY A 83 -3.29 5.41 6.11
C GLY A 83 -3.88 5.67 4.72
N ASP A 84 -3.91 6.92 4.27
CA ASP A 84 -4.35 7.26 2.92
C ASP A 84 -3.31 6.85 1.88
N ASP A 85 -2.03 7.08 2.16
CA ASP A 85 -0.93 6.66 1.29
C ASP A 85 -0.88 5.13 1.14
N PHE A 86 -1.10 4.40 2.24
CA PHE A 86 -1.22 2.95 2.22
C PHE A 86 -2.39 2.47 1.35
N LEU A 87 -3.60 3.03 1.54
CA LEU A 87 -4.77 2.70 0.71
C LEU A 87 -4.55 3.08 -0.76
N GLY A 88 -3.90 4.21 -1.03
CA GLY A 88 -3.52 4.64 -2.38
C GLY A 88 -2.56 3.65 -3.04
N GLY A 89 -1.56 3.17 -2.31
CA GLY A 89 -0.65 2.12 -2.76
C GLY A 89 -1.38 0.82 -3.13
N MET A 90 -2.35 0.40 -2.31
CA MET A 90 -3.18 -0.77 -2.61
C MET A 90 -4.01 -0.58 -3.90
N LEU A 91 -4.67 0.58 -4.06
CA LEU A 91 -5.47 0.89 -5.25
C LEU A 91 -4.63 0.84 -6.53
N ILE A 92 -3.44 1.46 -6.52
CA ILE A 92 -2.51 1.46 -7.64
C ILE A 92 -2.05 0.03 -7.94
N ALA A 93 -1.67 -0.74 -6.92
CA ALA A 93 -1.20 -2.12 -7.11
C ALA A 93 -2.26 -3.02 -7.74
N LEU A 94 -3.50 -2.97 -7.22
CA LEU A 94 -4.61 -3.74 -7.77
C LEU A 94 -4.90 -3.32 -9.22
N HIS A 95 -4.86 -2.02 -9.52
CA HIS A 95 -5.06 -1.52 -10.87
C HIS A 95 -3.97 -2.01 -11.85
N VAL A 96 -2.69 -1.83 -11.49
CA VAL A 96 -1.54 -2.18 -12.33
C VAL A 96 -1.43 -3.69 -12.56
N CYS A 97 -1.80 -4.51 -11.56
CA CYS A 97 -1.87 -5.97 -11.71
C CYS A 97 -3.07 -6.45 -12.52
N GLY A 98 -4.01 -5.57 -12.89
CA GLY A 98 -5.21 -5.94 -13.64
C GLY A 98 -6.37 -6.47 -12.79
N GLU A 99 -6.27 -6.38 -11.46
CA GLU A 99 -7.26 -6.84 -10.48
C GLU A 99 -8.40 -5.82 -10.31
N ILE A 100 -9.00 -5.41 -11.43
CA ILE A 100 -9.96 -4.29 -11.52
C ILE A 100 -11.22 -4.53 -10.66
N ILE A 101 -11.66 -5.79 -10.51
CA ILE A 101 -12.83 -6.10 -9.69
C ILE A 101 -12.52 -5.86 -8.21
N VAL A 102 -11.40 -6.40 -7.71
CA VAL A 102 -10.95 -6.25 -6.32
C VAL A 102 -10.62 -4.78 -6.01
N GLN A 103 -9.97 -4.08 -6.96
CA GLN A 103 -9.71 -2.65 -6.89
C GLN A 103 -11.00 -1.83 -6.67
N LYS A 104 -12.04 -2.10 -7.47
CA LYS A 104 -13.34 -1.42 -7.32
C LYS A 104 -13.98 -1.71 -5.97
N GLN A 105 -13.86 -2.95 -5.48
CA GLN A 105 -14.38 -3.31 -4.17
C GLN A 105 -13.68 -2.58 -3.02
N LEU A 106 -12.36 -2.37 -3.10
CA LEU A 106 -11.65 -1.50 -2.15
C LEU A 106 -12.08 -0.03 -2.27
N TYR A 107 -12.29 0.45 -3.49
CA TYR A 107 -12.60 1.86 -3.71
C TYR A 107 -14.01 2.27 -3.26
N ILE A 108 -14.99 1.36 -3.25
CA ILE A 108 -16.38 1.66 -2.82
C ILE A 108 -16.45 2.32 -1.42
N PRO A 109 -15.91 1.71 -0.34
CA PRO A 109 -15.93 2.33 0.98
C PRO A 109 -15.04 3.58 1.05
N ILE A 110 -13.92 3.62 0.32
CA ILE A 110 -13.04 4.80 0.25
C ILE A 110 -13.80 6.00 -0.33
N ALA A 111 -14.47 5.81 -1.47
CA ALA A 111 -15.24 6.84 -2.16
C ALA A 111 -16.36 7.41 -1.27
N ALA A 112 -17.00 6.55 -0.46
CA ALA A 112 -18.03 6.95 0.48
C ALA A 112 -17.51 7.77 1.68
N LEU A 113 -16.20 7.78 1.90
CA LEU A 113 -15.53 8.37 3.06
C LEU A 113 -14.47 9.41 2.67
N LEU A 114 -14.34 9.79 1.40
CA LEU A 114 -13.31 10.74 0.92
C LEU A 114 -13.31 12.10 1.65
N GLU A 115 -14.45 12.50 2.23
CA GLU A 115 -14.56 13.74 3.01
C GLU A 115 -13.97 13.63 4.43
N THR A 116 -13.58 12.44 4.89
CA THR A 116 -12.92 12.25 6.20
C THR A 116 -11.41 12.51 6.14
N THR A 117 -10.84 12.72 4.94
CA THR A 117 -9.45 13.15 4.76
C THR A 117 -9.34 14.53 4.10
N GLY A 118 -8.15 15.12 4.17
CA GLY A 118 -7.82 16.41 3.57
C GLY A 118 -7.91 16.41 2.04
N PRO A 119 -8.06 17.60 1.42
CA PRO A 119 -8.28 17.72 -0.02
C PRO A 119 -7.12 17.21 -0.88
N VAL A 120 -5.87 17.30 -0.40
CA VAL A 120 -4.69 16.79 -1.10
C VAL A 120 -4.72 15.26 -1.17
N SER A 121 -4.88 14.60 -0.02
CA SER A 121 -5.03 13.15 0.07
C SER A 121 -6.20 12.63 -0.75
N ARG A 122 -7.35 13.32 -0.71
CA ARG A 122 -8.51 12.99 -1.54
C ARG A 122 -8.20 12.95 -3.03
N ALA A 123 -7.49 13.95 -3.53
CA ALA A 123 -7.08 13.99 -4.93
C ALA A 123 -6.13 12.81 -5.26
N HIS A 124 -5.21 12.47 -4.37
CA HIS A 124 -4.34 11.31 -4.53
C HIS A 124 -5.11 9.98 -4.54
N LEU A 125 -6.07 9.78 -3.64
CA LEU A 125 -6.91 8.57 -3.60
C LEU A 125 -7.78 8.43 -4.87
N GLN A 126 -8.31 9.54 -5.39
CA GLN A 126 -9.07 9.55 -6.65
C GLN A 126 -8.18 9.20 -7.86
N ALA A 127 -6.96 9.72 -7.90
CA ALA A 127 -5.97 9.37 -8.93
C ALA A 127 -5.54 7.90 -8.81
N ALA A 128 -5.23 7.44 -7.59
CA ALA A 128 -4.88 6.05 -7.30
C ALA A 128 -5.98 5.07 -7.72
N ALA A 129 -7.26 5.46 -7.59
CA ALA A 129 -8.40 4.64 -8.01
C ALA A 129 -8.45 4.36 -9.53
N ILE A 130 -7.76 5.16 -10.33
CA ILE A 130 -7.60 4.94 -11.78
C ILE A 130 -6.17 4.52 -12.16
N GLY A 131 -5.36 4.11 -11.18
CA GLY A 131 -4.00 3.64 -11.38
C GLY A 131 -2.96 4.75 -11.51
N GLU A 132 -3.32 6.01 -11.29
CA GLU A 132 -2.39 7.14 -11.33
C GLU A 132 -1.63 7.28 -10.00
N GLY A 133 -0.38 7.69 -10.08
CA GLY A 133 0.53 7.88 -8.95
C GLY A 133 1.81 8.56 -9.39
N SER A 134 2.75 8.78 -8.48
CA SER A 134 4.03 9.39 -8.85
C SER A 134 4.82 8.51 -9.83
N GLU A 135 5.56 9.13 -10.75
CA GLU A 135 6.35 8.39 -11.74
C GLU A 135 7.36 7.45 -11.07
N ALA A 136 8.00 7.91 -9.99
CA ALA A 136 8.96 7.11 -9.20
C ALA A 136 8.29 5.86 -8.60
N LEU A 137 7.05 5.96 -8.12
CA LEU A 137 6.30 4.80 -7.62
C LEU A 137 6.06 3.76 -8.72
N HIS A 138 5.61 4.21 -9.89
CA HIS A 138 5.42 3.35 -11.07
C HIS A 138 6.73 2.69 -11.52
N ARG A 139 7.85 3.39 -11.45
CA ARG A 139 9.18 2.85 -11.76
C ARG A 139 9.61 1.78 -10.76
N VAL A 140 9.40 1.98 -9.45
CA VAL A 140 9.64 0.95 -8.42
C VAL A 140 8.78 -0.28 -8.68
N PHE A 141 7.48 -0.08 -8.92
CA PHE A 141 6.56 -1.18 -9.21
C PHE A 141 7.01 -1.99 -10.44
N TYR A 142 7.39 -1.31 -11.52
CA TYR A 142 7.87 -1.97 -12.74
C TYR A 142 9.17 -2.74 -12.50
N ALA A 143 10.14 -2.15 -11.78
CA ALA A 143 11.39 -2.81 -11.44
C ALA A 143 11.16 -4.07 -10.58
N LEU A 144 10.22 -3.99 -9.63
CA LEU A 144 9.81 -5.10 -8.79
C LEU A 144 9.18 -6.23 -9.62
N LEU A 145 8.22 -5.92 -10.51
CA LEU A 145 7.59 -6.92 -11.36
C LEU A 145 8.60 -7.65 -12.26
N LYS A 146 9.59 -6.92 -12.79
CA LYS A 146 10.66 -7.47 -13.63
C LYS A 146 11.78 -8.16 -12.84
N ALA A 147 11.78 -8.06 -11.51
CA ALA A 147 12.90 -8.49 -10.66
C ALA A 147 14.25 -7.88 -11.10
N ASP A 148 14.22 -6.62 -11.56
CA ASP A 148 15.42 -5.87 -11.93
C ASP A 148 16.01 -5.22 -10.67
N MET A 149 16.94 -5.94 -10.04
CA MET A 149 17.53 -5.56 -8.74
C MET A 149 18.27 -4.23 -8.78
N VAL A 150 18.98 -3.95 -9.87
CA VAL A 150 19.80 -2.74 -10.02
C VAL A 150 18.87 -1.53 -10.13
N LYS A 151 17.85 -1.65 -11.00
CA LYS A 151 16.87 -0.59 -11.15
C LYS A 151 16.05 -0.41 -9.87
N LEU A 152 15.62 -1.50 -9.23
CA LEU A 152 14.84 -1.44 -7.99
C LEU A 152 15.58 -0.67 -6.89
N ALA A 153 16.88 -0.93 -6.69
CA ALA A 153 17.68 -0.17 -5.73
C ALA A 153 17.69 1.34 -6.03
N SER A 154 17.93 1.72 -7.29
CA SER A 154 17.96 3.13 -7.70
C SER A 154 16.61 3.84 -7.58
N GLU A 155 15.51 3.11 -7.77
CA GLU A 155 14.16 3.69 -7.71
C GLU A 155 13.66 3.77 -6.25
N VAL A 156 14.08 2.85 -5.37
CA VAL A 156 13.86 2.98 -3.91
C VAL A 156 14.58 4.22 -3.37
N ASP A 157 15.79 4.54 -3.85
CA ASP A 157 16.48 5.81 -3.53
C ASP A 157 15.70 7.05 -3.96
N ALA A 158 14.90 6.95 -5.03
CA ALA A 158 14.05 8.04 -5.48
C ALA A 158 12.79 8.19 -4.60
N ILE A 159 12.29 7.10 -4.01
CA ILE A 159 11.17 7.13 -3.08
C ILE A 159 11.51 7.85 -1.77
N ASP A 160 12.76 7.75 -1.29
CA ASP A 160 13.22 8.55 -0.14
C ASP A 160 13.10 10.07 -0.37
N ARG A 161 13.06 10.51 -1.64
CA ARG A 161 12.88 11.93 -2.00
C ARG A 161 11.42 12.34 -2.05
N ILE A 162 10.48 11.39 -2.08
CA ILE A 162 9.04 11.63 -2.03
C ILE A 162 8.63 11.65 -0.56
N GLY A 163 8.56 12.86 0.02
CA GLY A 163 8.01 13.14 1.36
C GLY A 163 8.20 12.01 2.38
N HIS A 164 9.38 11.94 3.00
CA HIS A 164 9.94 10.92 3.91
C HIS A 164 9.10 9.70 4.35
N THR A 165 7.83 9.81 4.74
CA THR A 165 6.96 8.69 5.14
C THR A 165 5.97 8.27 4.05
N SER A 166 5.45 9.21 3.26
CA SER A 166 4.38 8.99 2.27
C SER A 166 4.76 7.97 1.21
N GLY A 167 5.99 8.07 0.66
CA GLY A 167 6.50 7.11 -0.31
C GLY A 167 6.61 5.69 0.27
N TRP A 168 7.02 5.56 1.54
CA TRP A 168 7.16 4.29 2.25
C TRP A 168 5.80 3.66 2.59
N ASP A 169 4.83 4.48 2.99
CA ASP A 169 3.47 4.05 3.30
C ASP A 169 2.75 3.55 2.04
N THR A 170 2.96 4.25 0.92
CA THR A 170 2.48 3.79 -0.39
C THR A 170 3.13 2.47 -0.81
N LEU A 171 4.45 2.31 -0.62
CA LEU A 171 5.13 1.05 -0.88
C LEU A 171 4.63 -0.10 0.00
N ALA A 172 4.31 0.18 1.26
CA ALA A 172 3.75 -0.82 2.15
C ALA A 172 2.40 -1.33 1.63
N GLY A 173 1.51 -0.43 1.19
CA GLY A 173 0.23 -0.82 0.57
C GLY A 173 0.39 -1.64 -0.71
N ILE A 174 1.36 -1.27 -1.56
CA ILE A 174 1.73 -2.05 -2.75
C ILE A 174 2.19 -3.46 -2.36
N ALA A 175 3.13 -3.56 -1.42
CA ALA A 175 3.70 -4.83 -1.02
C ALA A 175 2.64 -5.77 -0.42
N THR A 176 1.68 -5.23 0.34
CA THR A 176 0.53 -5.97 0.86
C THR A 176 -0.30 -6.62 -0.25
N VAL A 177 -0.67 -5.87 -1.29
CA VAL A 177 -1.42 -6.43 -2.43
C VAL A 177 -0.61 -7.48 -3.18
N LEU A 178 0.65 -7.17 -3.50
CA LEU A 178 1.49 -8.07 -4.26
C LEU A 178 1.73 -9.40 -3.53
N ARG A 179 1.89 -9.38 -2.21
CA ARG A 179 1.98 -10.60 -1.39
C ARG A 179 0.72 -11.45 -1.51
N ALA A 180 -0.46 -10.83 -1.40
CA ALA A 180 -1.72 -11.55 -1.51
C ALA A 180 -1.87 -12.23 -2.89
N ILE A 181 -1.51 -11.54 -3.97
CA ILE A 181 -1.51 -12.13 -5.33
C ILE A 181 -0.49 -13.28 -5.43
N THR A 182 0.71 -13.15 -4.85
CA THR A 182 1.72 -14.23 -4.91
C THR A 182 1.38 -15.46 -4.08
N SER A 183 0.58 -15.35 -3.03
CA SER A 183 0.20 -16.49 -2.18
C SER A 183 -0.82 -17.42 -2.84
N GLU A 184 -1.42 -16.99 -3.94
CA GLU A 184 -2.46 -17.70 -4.70
C GLU A 184 -1.91 -18.44 -5.94
N VAL A 185 -0.67 -18.12 -6.35
CA VAL A 185 0.02 -18.65 -7.53
C VAL A 185 1.10 -19.65 -7.14
#